data_AF-A0A9E0Q2Z2-F1
#
_entry.id   AF-A0A9E0Q2Z2-F1
#
_cell.length_a   1.000
_cell.length_b   1.000
_cell.length_c   1.000
_cell.angle_alpha   90.00
_cell.angle_beta   90.00
_cell.angle_gamma   90.00
#
_symmetry.space_group_name_H-M   'P 1'
#
loop_
_entity.id
_entity.type
_entity.pdbx_description
1 polymer ?
#
loop_
_entity_poly.entity_id
_entity_poly.type
_entity_poly.pdbx_seq_one_letter_code
_entity_poly.pdbx_strand_id
1 'polypeptide(L)'
;MLQEGLALASRIGFEPLSIGVLAKTVGMSKSGLYAHFLHKEDLQLAVLRKAEELFTATVVRPALAAPRGEPRLRALFELWLRWAEADCLPGGCVFISAANEFDDRPGAVRTYLVESQERWLTGLARAAEIAIEQGDFRSGLDARQFAHDFYAVFLAYNHFRRLMHDPDAERRARVAFEALLVAAQSTT
;
A
#
# COMPACT_ATOMS: atom_id res chain seq x y z
N MET A 1 17.39 4.52 11.14
CA MET A 1 17.23 5.73 10.30
C MET A 1 16.05 5.62 9.34
N LEU A 2 16.05 4.73 8.34
CA LEU A 2 14.94 4.66 7.36
C LEU A 2 13.59 4.25 7.95
N GLN A 3 13.57 3.42 9.00
CA GLN A 3 12.32 3.09 9.71
C GLN A 3 11.73 4.31 10.44
N GLU A 4 12.58 5.15 11.05
CA GLU A 4 12.14 6.43 11.62
C GLU A 4 11.70 7.41 10.54
N GLY A 5 12.41 7.43 9.40
CA GLY A 5 11.99 8.19 8.22
C GLY A 5 10.63 7.76 7.70
N LEU A 6 10.35 6.46 7.69
CA LEU A 6 9.06 5.88 7.31
C LEU A 6 7.95 6.28 8.29
N ALA A 7 8.18 6.09 9.59
CA ALA A 7 7.22 6.48 10.62
C ALA A 7 6.91 7.99 10.55
N LEU A 8 7.94 8.82 10.33
CA LEU A 8 7.81 10.26 10.15
C LEU A 8 7.01 10.60 8.89
N ALA A 9 7.42 10.05 7.73
CA ALA A 9 6.76 10.28 6.44
C ALA A 9 5.29 9.87 6.46
N SER A 10 4.93 8.79 7.18
CA SER A 10 3.53 8.40 7.33
C SER A 10 2.72 9.53 7.98
N ARG A 11 3.25 10.20 9.01
CA ARG A 11 2.52 11.23 9.77
C ARG A 11 2.46 12.58 9.08
N ILE A 12 3.60 13.04 8.58
CA ILE A 12 3.75 14.42 8.10
C ILE A 12 3.67 14.51 6.57
N GLY A 13 3.70 13.37 5.87
CA GLY A 13 3.82 13.31 4.43
C GLY A 13 5.27 13.28 3.95
N PHE A 14 5.46 13.13 2.66
CA PHE A 14 6.77 13.06 2.02
C PHE A 14 7.30 14.44 1.65
N GLU A 15 6.45 15.41 1.33
CA GLU A 15 6.90 16.76 1.00
C GLU A 15 7.66 17.45 2.14
N PRO A 16 7.22 17.42 3.41
CA PRO A 16 8.01 17.98 4.51
C PRO A 16 9.15 17.05 4.97
N LEU A 17 9.25 15.82 4.46
CA LEU A 17 10.37 14.92 4.75
C LEU A 17 11.65 15.46 4.11
N SER A 18 12.55 15.98 4.94
CA SER A 18 13.87 16.45 4.53
C SER A 18 14.97 15.84 5.38
N ILE A 19 16.22 15.89 4.89
CA ILE A 19 17.40 15.43 5.62
C ILE A 19 17.51 16.10 6.99
N GLY A 20 17.25 17.41 7.07
CA GLY A 20 17.31 18.15 8.35
C GLY A 20 16.21 17.74 9.33
N VAL A 21 14.99 17.52 8.84
CA VAL A 21 13.88 17.05 9.65
C VAL A 21 14.17 15.64 10.18
N LEU A 22 14.65 14.73 9.34
CA LEU A 22 15.03 13.38 9.77
C LEU A 22 16.20 13.41 10.77
N ALA A 23 17.23 14.21 10.50
CA ALA A 23 18.39 14.37 11.39
C ALA A 23 17.97 14.75 12.81
N LYS A 24 17.08 15.74 12.94
CA LYS A 24 16.52 16.18 14.21
C LYS A 24 15.74 15.05 14.90
N THR A 25 14.94 14.31 14.16
CA THR A 25 14.13 13.21 14.70
C THR A 25 14.99 12.06 15.25
N VAL A 26 16.08 11.69 14.56
CA VAL A 26 16.94 10.56 14.96
C VAL A 26 18.14 10.96 15.82
N GLY A 27 18.26 12.24 16.20
CA GLY A 27 19.37 12.74 17.02
C GLY A 27 20.73 12.73 16.33
N MET A 28 20.77 12.74 14.99
CA MET A 28 22.02 12.74 14.22
C MET A 28 22.35 14.14 13.69
N SER A 29 23.62 14.39 13.39
CA SER A 29 24.02 15.62 12.71
C SER A 29 23.54 15.60 11.25
N LYS A 30 23.22 16.78 10.71
CA LYS A 30 22.83 16.94 9.30
C LYS A 30 23.94 16.43 8.36
N SER A 31 25.21 16.71 8.70
CA SER A 31 26.39 16.23 7.96
C SER A 31 26.49 14.70 7.94
N GLY A 32 26.12 14.03 9.04
CA GLY A 32 26.09 12.57 9.11
C GLY A 32 25.08 11.93 8.15
N LEU A 33 23.91 12.56 7.95
CA LEU A 33 22.94 12.08 6.96
C LEU A 33 23.28 12.46 5.51
N TYR A 34 23.97 13.58 5.28
CA TYR A 34 24.42 13.94 3.93
C TYR A 34 25.41 12.93 3.33
N ALA A 35 26.09 12.13 4.16
CA ALA A 35 26.90 11.00 3.68
C ALA A 35 26.07 9.88 3.04
N HIS A 36 24.75 9.85 3.28
CA HIS A 36 23.83 8.84 2.76
C HIS A 36 22.87 9.38 1.71
N PHE A 37 22.49 10.66 1.79
CA PHE A 37 21.53 11.29 0.88
C PHE A 37 22.07 12.65 0.41
N LEU A 38 22.23 12.80 -0.90
CA LEU A 38 22.69 14.06 -1.50
C LEU A 38 21.52 15.04 -1.66
N HIS A 39 20.36 14.52 -2.06
CA HIS A 39 19.15 15.30 -2.29
C HIS A 39 17.99 14.82 -1.42
N LYS A 40 16.98 15.68 -1.26
CA LYS A 40 15.72 15.36 -0.57
C LYS A 40 15.02 14.15 -1.23
N GLU A 41 15.00 14.11 -2.55
CA GLU A 41 14.38 13.03 -3.32
C GLU A 41 15.06 11.68 -3.07
N ASP A 42 16.39 11.65 -2.90
CA ASP A 42 17.13 10.43 -2.58
C ASP A 42 16.64 9.82 -1.26
N LEU A 43 16.39 10.67 -0.26
CA LEU A 43 15.81 10.25 1.03
C LEU A 43 14.38 9.75 0.86
N GLN A 44 13.52 10.49 0.15
CA GLN A 44 12.13 10.10 -0.09
C GLN A 44 12.04 8.74 -0.79
N LEU A 45 12.83 8.54 -1.84
CA LEU A 45 12.92 7.27 -2.56
C LEU A 45 13.46 6.13 -1.68
N ALA A 46 14.45 6.40 -0.82
CA ALA A 46 14.96 5.39 0.10
C ALA A 46 13.92 4.98 1.16
N VAL A 47 13.11 5.92 1.63
CA VAL A 47 11.99 5.62 2.55
C VAL A 47 10.89 4.83 1.83
N LEU A 48 10.54 5.18 0.59
CA LEU A 48 9.57 4.43 -0.22
C LEU A 48 10.04 3.00 -0.50
N ARG A 49 11.30 2.81 -0.89
CA ARG A 49 11.89 1.47 -1.05
C ARG A 49 11.83 0.67 0.25
N LYS A 50 12.11 1.32 1.38
CA LYS A 50 11.99 0.66 2.69
C LYS A 50 10.55 0.24 2.98
N ALA A 51 9.58 1.06 2.62
CA ALA A 51 8.16 0.71 2.73
C ALA A 51 7.81 -0.49 1.85
N GLU A 52 8.29 -0.53 0.60
CA GLU A 52 8.02 -1.63 -0.35
C GLU A 52 8.62 -2.96 0.13
N GLU A 53 9.84 -2.93 0.68
CA GLU A 53 10.47 -4.09 1.33
C GLU A 53 9.60 -4.63 2.47
N LEU A 54 9.15 -3.74 3.37
CA LEU A 54 8.34 -4.12 4.53
C LEU A 54 6.95 -4.62 4.11
N PHE A 55 6.30 -3.94 3.16
CA PHE A 55 5.02 -4.35 2.60
C PHE A 55 5.13 -5.73 1.95
N THR A 56 6.20 -5.97 1.18
CA THR A 56 6.46 -7.28 0.58
C THR A 56 6.65 -8.36 1.65
N ALA A 57 7.43 -8.07 2.69
CA ALA A 57 7.74 -9.02 3.76
C ALA A 57 6.54 -9.33 4.66
N THR A 58 5.64 -8.37 4.87
CA THR A 58 4.53 -8.47 5.84
C THR A 58 3.17 -8.71 5.20
N VAL A 59 2.98 -8.36 3.93
CA VAL A 59 1.71 -8.51 3.20
C VAL A 59 1.84 -9.52 2.07
N VAL A 60 2.69 -9.24 1.09
CA VAL A 60 2.74 -10.02 -0.15
C VAL A 60 3.22 -11.44 0.12
N ARG A 61 4.42 -11.59 0.70
CA ARG A 61 5.04 -12.91 0.91
C ARG A 61 4.21 -13.81 1.84
N PRO A 62 3.67 -13.34 2.97
CA PRO A 62 2.82 -14.18 3.81
C PRO A 62 1.50 -14.57 3.12
N ALA A 63 0.90 -13.70 2.31
CA ALA A 63 -0.30 -14.06 1.55
C ALA A 63 -0.05 -15.19 0.54
N LEU A 64 1.16 -15.28 -0.04
CA LEU A 64 1.52 -16.36 -0.96
C LEU A 64 1.55 -17.74 -0.29
N ALA A 65 1.68 -17.81 1.04
CA ALA A 65 1.60 -19.06 1.79
C ALA A 65 0.16 -19.60 1.89
N ALA A 66 -0.86 -18.75 1.64
CA ALA A 66 -2.23 -19.20 1.54
C ALA A 66 -2.44 -20.06 0.27
N PRO A 67 -3.42 -20.98 0.28
CA PRO A 67 -3.80 -21.76 -0.89
C PRO A 67 -4.02 -20.86 -2.12
N ARG A 68 -3.71 -21.40 -3.30
CA ARG A 68 -3.98 -20.71 -4.56
C ARG A 68 -5.48 -20.46 -4.69
N GLY A 69 -5.85 -19.34 -5.31
CA GLY A 69 -7.24 -18.95 -5.55
C GLY A 69 -7.75 -17.89 -4.58
N GLU A 70 -9.07 -17.87 -4.33
CA GLU A 70 -9.76 -16.92 -3.47
C GLU A 70 -9.15 -16.80 -2.05
N PRO A 71 -8.69 -17.90 -1.39
CA PRO A 71 -8.07 -17.80 -0.07
C PRO A 71 -6.86 -16.86 -0.02
N ARG A 72 -6.09 -16.76 -1.12
CA ARG A 72 -4.95 -15.84 -1.22
C ARG A 72 -5.39 -14.39 -1.33
N LEU A 73 -6.49 -14.10 -2.02
CA LEU A 73 -7.06 -12.75 -2.10
C LEU A 73 -7.56 -12.28 -0.74
N ARG A 74 -8.22 -13.17 0.03
CA ARG A 74 -8.56 -12.90 1.43
C ARG A 74 -7.33 -12.63 2.29
N ALA A 75 -6.27 -13.43 2.14
CA ALA A 75 -5.04 -13.21 2.88
C ALA A 75 -4.39 -11.85 2.56
N LEU A 76 -4.35 -11.45 1.27
CA LEU A 76 -3.88 -10.13 0.86
C LEU A 76 -4.72 -9.01 1.48
N PHE A 77 -6.05 -9.17 1.50
CA PHE A 77 -6.97 -8.21 2.11
C PHE A 77 -6.69 -8.02 3.61
N GLU A 78 -6.65 -9.12 4.38
CA GLU A 78 -6.41 -9.07 5.83
C GLU A 78 -5.03 -8.52 6.20
N LEU A 79 -4.01 -8.88 5.43
CA LEU A 79 -2.65 -8.41 5.67
C LEU A 79 -2.50 -6.94 5.30
N TRP A 80 -3.20 -6.46 4.27
CA TRP A 80 -3.20 -5.05 3.92
C TRP A 80 -3.91 -4.18 4.97
N LEU A 81 -5.05 -4.63 5.53
CA LEU A 81 -5.71 -3.91 6.62
C LEU A 81 -4.76 -3.74 7.83
N ARG A 82 -4.05 -4.81 8.19
CA ARG A 82 -3.02 -4.78 9.24
C ARG A 82 -1.85 -3.86 8.90
N TRP A 83 -1.42 -3.82 7.64
CA TRP A 83 -0.40 -2.88 7.18
C TRP A 83 -0.84 -1.43 7.35
N ALA A 84 -2.08 -1.11 6.98
CA ALA A 84 -2.61 0.25 7.09
C ALA A 84 -2.70 0.76 8.54
N GLU A 85 -2.71 -0.13 9.53
CA GLU A 85 -2.70 0.18 10.97
C GLU A 85 -1.39 -0.17 11.68
N ALA A 86 -0.33 -0.53 10.95
CA ALA A 86 0.92 -0.98 11.57
C ALA A 86 1.59 0.11 12.40
N ASP A 87 2.21 -0.26 13.53
CA ASP A 87 2.89 0.68 14.44
C ASP A 87 4.02 1.47 13.77
N CYS A 88 4.67 0.90 12.76
CA CYS A 88 5.70 1.58 11.95
C CYS A 88 5.12 2.62 10.98
N LEU A 89 3.80 2.69 10.86
CA LEU A 89 3.02 3.58 10.01
C LEU A 89 1.93 4.30 10.83
N PRO A 90 2.30 5.08 11.86
CA PRO A 90 1.33 5.78 12.70
C PRO A 90 0.44 6.76 11.92
N GLY A 91 0.87 7.16 10.72
CA GLY A 91 0.13 7.96 9.77
C GLY A 91 -0.76 7.21 8.76
N GLY A 92 -0.73 5.88 8.76
CA GLY A 92 -1.41 5.03 7.79
C GLY A 92 -0.53 4.63 6.59
N CYS A 93 -1.16 4.08 5.56
CA CYS A 93 -0.45 3.57 4.37
C CYS A 93 0.27 4.71 3.62
N VAL A 94 1.60 4.67 3.66
CA VAL A 94 2.47 5.69 3.05
C VAL A 94 2.35 5.80 1.53
N PHE A 95 1.98 4.72 0.84
CA PHE A 95 1.81 4.74 -0.61
C PHE A 95 0.60 5.57 -1.02
N ILE A 96 -0.49 5.53 -0.23
CA ILE A 96 -1.70 6.31 -0.51
C ILE A 96 -1.44 7.80 -0.26
N SER A 97 -0.82 8.16 0.87
CA SER A 97 -0.50 9.57 1.14
C SER A 97 0.49 10.13 0.13
N ALA A 98 1.56 9.39 -0.19
CA ALA A 98 2.53 9.80 -1.18
C ALA A 98 1.92 9.94 -2.59
N ALA A 99 1.01 9.04 -3.00
CA ALA A 99 0.32 9.17 -4.28
C ALA A 99 -0.46 10.49 -4.37
N ASN A 100 -1.19 10.87 -3.32
CA ASN A 100 -1.93 12.13 -3.27
C ASN A 100 -1.02 13.37 -3.22
N GLU A 101 0.20 13.26 -2.70
CA GLU A 101 1.15 14.39 -2.65
C GLU A 101 1.87 14.63 -3.98
N PHE A 102 2.04 13.59 -4.80
CA PHE A 102 2.90 13.59 -5.98
C PHE A 102 2.19 13.33 -7.32
N ASP A 103 0.86 13.20 -7.34
CA ASP A 103 0.06 12.93 -8.55
C ASP A 103 0.31 13.94 -9.69
N ASP A 104 0.38 15.23 -9.34
CA ASP A 104 0.63 16.35 -10.26
C ASP A 104 2.08 16.88 -10.19
N ARG A 105 3.01 16.08 -9.66
CA ARG A 105 4.43 16.47 -9.50
C ARG A 105 5.36 15.55 -10.30
N PRO A 106 5.65 15.87 -11.58
CA PRO A 106 6.60 15.11 -12.37
C PRO A 106 7.96 15.04 -11.67
N GLY A 107 8.54 13.84 -11.62
CA GLY A 107 9.83 13.62 -10.95
C GLY A 107 10.03 12.16 -10.56
N ALA A 108 11.23 11.84 -10.05
CA ALA A 108 11.62 10.47 -9.75
C ALA A 108 10.71 9.79 -8.71
N VAL A 109 10.22 10.55 -7.72
CA VAL A 109 9.30 10.04 -6.69
C VAL A 109 7.96 9.62 -7.31
N ARG A 110 7.36 10.45 -8.15
CA ARG A 110 6.11 10.12 -8.86
C ARG A 110 6.30 8.91 -9.76
N THR A 111 7.37 8.86 -10.55
CA THR A 111 7.68 7.71 -11.41
C THR A 111 7.73 6.41 -10.60
N TYR A 112 8.47 6.42 -9.48
CA TYR A 112 8.55 5.24 -8.62
C TYR A 112 7.17 4.84 -8.04
N LEU A 113 6.35 5.81 -7.62
CA LEU A 113 5.01 5.54 -7.09
C LEU A 113 4.11 4.90 -8.15
N VAL A 114 4.09 5.44 -9.37
CA VAL A 114 3.31 4.87 -10.49
C VAL A 114 3.74 3.43 -10.75
N GLU A 115 5.04 3.18 -10.89
CA GLU A 115 5.54 1.82 -11.13
C GLU A 115 5.22 0.87 -9.97
N SER A 116 5.29 1.32 -8.72
CA SER A 116 4.94 0.51 -7.54
C SER A 116 3.46 0.15 -7.52
N GLN A 117 2.58 1.11 -7.85
CA GLN A 117 1.14 0.91 -7.93
C GLN A 117 0.75 -0.02 -9.08
N GLU A 118 1.38 0.11 -10.23
CA GLU A 118 1.20 -0.80 -11.38
C GLU A 118 1.64 -2.23 -11.04
N ARG A 119 2.78 -2.40 -10.36
CA ARG A 119 3.22 -3.72 -9.87
C ARG A 119 2.20 -4.34 -8.92
N TRP A 120 1.66 -3.54 -7.99
CA TRP A 120 0.66 -3.99 -7.04
C TRP A 120 -0.64 -4.42 -7.73
N LEU A 121 -1.20 -3.58 -8.59
CA LEU A 121 -2.43 -3.88 -9.33
C LEU A 121 -2.25 -5.09 -10.27
N THR A 122 -1.09 -5.21 -10.92
CA THR A 122 -0.75 -6.40 -11.73
C THR A 122 -0.71 -7.66 -10.86
N GLY A 123 -0.15 -7.58 -9.65
CA GLY A 123 -0.14 -8.68 -8.70
C GLY A 123 -1.54 -9.12 -8.25
N LEU A 124 -2.43 -8.15 -7.97
CA LEU A 124 -3.83 -8.41 -7.62
C LEU A 124 -4.59 -9.04 -8.80
N ALA A 125 -4.40 -8.53 -10.03
CA ALA A 125 -5.01 -9.10 -11.23
C ALA A 125 -4.53 -10.54 -11.44
N ARG A 126 -3.23 -10.80 -11.27
CA ARG A 126 -2.70 -12.17 -11.37
C ARG A 126 -3.27 -13.10 -10.30
N ALA A 127 -3.51 -12.62 -9.08
CA ALA A 127 -4.16 -13.42 -8.04
C ALA A 127 -5.62 -13.76 -8.40
N ALA A 128 -6.35 -12.82 -9.02
CA ALA A 128 -7.70 -13.06 -9.53
C ALA A 128 -7.72 -14.04 -10.72
N GLU A 129 -6.77 -13.94 -11.65
CA GLU A 129 -6.60 -14.92 -12.73
C GLU A 129 -6.38 -16.33 -12.17
N ILE A 130 -5.56 -16.47 -11.14
CA ILE A 130 -5.34 -17.76 -10.47
C ILE A 130 -6.63 -18.28 -9.83
N ALA A 131 -7.47 -17.40 -9.25
CA ALA A 131 -8.78 -17.81 -8.72
C ALA A 131 -9.73 -18.28 -9.83
N ILE A 132 -9.64 -17.72 -11.03
CA ILE A 132 -10.34 -18.24 -12.22
C ILE A 132 -9.78 -19.63 -12.59
N GLU A 133 -8.45 -19.78 -12.67
CA GLU A 133 -7.78 -21.06 -12.97
C GLU A 133 -8.15 -22.18 -11.96
N GLN A 134 -8.39 -21.83 -10.69
CA GLN A 134 -8.81 -22.77 -9.65
C GLN A 134 -10.32 -23.07 -9.64
N GLY A 135 -11.12 -22.34 -10.43
CA GLY A 135 -12.58 -22.47 -10.44
C GLY A 135 -13.28 -21.75 -9.28
N ASP A 136 -12.57 -20.97 -8.47
CA ASP A 136 -13.17 -20.15 -7.42
C ASP A 136 -13.93 -18.95 -8.02
N PHE A 137 -13.42 -18.38 -9.11
CA PHE A 137 -14.06 -17.27 -9.82
C PHE A 137 -14.58 -17.71 -11.19
N ARG A 138 -15.61 -17.01 -11.69
CA ARG A 138 -16.22 -17.27 -13.00
C ARG A 138 -15.22 -17.04 -14.14
N SER A 139 -15.29 -17.87 -15.18
CA SER A 139 -14.35 -17.85 -16.33
C SER A 139 -14.34 -16.53 -17.13
N GLY A 140 -15.43 -15.78 -17.11
CA GLY A 140 -15.56 -14.48 -17.80
C GLY A 140 -15.29 -13.25 -16.93
N LEU A 141 -14.66 -13.40 -15.76
CA LEU A 141 -14.28 -12.28 -14.91
C LEU A 141 -13.16 -11.46 -15.55
N ASP A 142 -13.30 -10.13 -15.61
CA ASP A 142 -12.19 -9.24 -15.90
C ASP A 142 -11.31 -9.08 -14.65
N ALA A 143 -10.16 -9.75 -14.65
CA ALA A 143 -9.21 -9.74 -13.53
C ALA A 143 -8.61 -8.35 -13.27
N ARG A 144 -8.47 -7.49 -14.30
CA ARG A 144 -7.96 -6.13 -14.14
C ARG A 144 -9.00 -5.24 -13.48
N GLN A 145 -10.27 -5.37 -13.89
CA GLN A 145 -11.37 -4.67 -13.23
C GLN A 145 -11.51 -5.13 -11.77
N PHE A 146 -11.41 -6.43 -11.50
CA PHE A 146 -11.41 -6.94 -10.12
C PHE A 146 -10.27 -6.32 -9.30
N ALA A 147 -9.05 -6.25 -9.83
CA ALA A 147 -7.91 -5.65 -9.14
C ALA A 147 -8.13 -4.15 -8.85
N HIS A 148 -8.72 -3.42 -9.80
CA HIS A 148 -9.12 -2.02 -9.61
C HIS A 148 -10.11 -1.88 -8.46
N ASP A 149 -11.19 -2.64 -8.46
CA ASP A 149 -12.24 -2.55 -7.45
C ASP A 149 -11.76 -3.02 -6.08
N PHE A 150 -10.91 -4.04 -6.03
CA PHE A 150 -10.21 -4.49 -4.83
C PHE A 150 -9.37 -3.35 -4.23
N TYR A 151 -8.58 -2.65 -5.06
CA TYR A 151 -7.80 -1.51 -4.61
C TYR A 151 -8.67 -0.32 -4.20
N ALA A 152 -9.82 -0.11 -4.85
CA ALA A 152 -10.77 0.93 -4.48
C ALA A 152 -11.31 0.75 -3.05
N VAL A 153 -11.55 -0.51 -2.61
CA VAL A 153 -11.92 -0.81 -1.22
C VAL A 153 -10.86 -0.29 -0.24
N PHE A 154 -9.58 -0.47 -0.55
CA PHE A 154 -8.48 0.02 0.28
C PHE A 154 -8.38 1.55 0.32
N LEU A 155 -8.57 2.21 -0.82
CA LEU A 155 -8.60 3.67 -0.88
C LEU A 155 -9.75 4.22 -0.01
N ALA A 156 -10.94 3.64 -0.15
CA ALA A 156 -12.11 4.01 0.67
C ALA A 156 -11.86 3.75 2.16
N TYR A 157 -11.35 2.56 2.52
CA TYR A 157 -11.00 2.24 3.90
C TYR A 157 -10.02 3.26 4.47
N ASN A 158 -8.92 3.54 3.76
CA ASN A 158 -7.91 4.49 4.22
C ASN A 158 -8.53 5.88 4.44
N HIS A 159 -9.36 6.36 3.51
CA HIS A 159 -10.06 7.64 3.65
C HIS A 159 -10.97 7.69 4.88
N PHE A 160 -11.90 6.75 5.00
CA PHE A 160 -12.89 6.75 6.08
C PHE A 160 -12.24 6.48 7.44
N ARG A 161 -11.23 5.62 7.49
CA ARG A 161 -10.52 5.31 8.73
C ARG A 161 -9.65 6.47 9.20
N ARG A 162 -8.89 7.10 8.29
CA ARG A 162 -7.84 8.08 8.63
C ARG A 162 -8.36 9.50 8.70
N LEU A 163 -9.07 9.96 7.67
CA LEU A 163 -9.54 11.35 7.59
C LEU A 163 -10.85 11.51 8.37
N MET A 164 -11.80 10.62 8.13
CA MET A 164 -13.14 10.74 8.71
C MET A 164 -13.26 10.17 10.11
N HIS A 165 -12.24 9.43 10.57
CA HIS A 165 -12.24 8.72 11.86
C HIS A 165 -13.50 7.85 12.07
N ASP A 166 -14.03 7.28 10.99
CA ASP A 166 -15.23 6.45 11.05
C ASP A 166 -14.91 5.14 11.81
N PRO A 167 -15.55 4.88 12.98
CA PRO A 167 -15.34 3.63 13.71
C PRO A 167 -15.83 2.40 12.94
N ASP A 168 -16.71 2.57 11.95
CA ASP A 168 -17.23 1.49 11.11
C ASP A 168 -16.37 1.22 9.86
N ALA A 169 -15.29 1.98 9.62
CA ALA A 169 -14.55 1.92 8.35
C ALA A 169 -14.09 0.50 8.00
N GLU A 170 -13.54 -0.25 8.96
CA GLU A 170 -13.11 -1.63 8.74
C GLU A 170 -14.28 -2.55 8.42
N ARG A 171 -15.37 -2.46 9.19
CA ARG A 171 -16.58 -3.25 8.96
C ARG A 171 -17.14 -3.01 7.57
N ARG A 172 -17.18 -1.75 7.10
CA ARG A 172 -17.64 -1.38 5.76
C ARG A 172 -16.70 -1.89 4.67
N ALA A 173 -15.38 -1.82 4.88
CA ALA A 173 -14.40 -2.36 3.95
C ALA A 173 -14.56 -3.88 3.77
N ARG A 174 -14.78 -4.61 4.87
CA ARG A 174 -15.05 -6.06 4.84
C ARG A 174 -16.33 -6.37 4.06
N VAL A 175 -17.41 -5.64 4.31
CA VAL A 175 -18.67 -5.80 3.55
C VAL A 175 -18.46 -5.55 2.05
N ALA A 176 -17.72 -4.50 1.68
CA ALA A 176 -17.42 -4.20 0.29
C ALA A 176 -16.57 -5.30 -0.36
N PHE A 177 -15.60 -5.84 0.37
CA PHE A 177 -14.76 -6.93 -0.10
C PHE A 177 -15.55 -8.23 -0.30
N GLU A 178 -16.42 -8.62 0.64
CA GLU A 178 -17.29 -9.78 0.46
C GLU A 178 -18.23 -9.62 -0.75
N ALA A 179 -18.82 -8.44 -0.93
CA ALA A 179 -19.67 -8.17 -2.08
C ALA A 179 -18.90 -8.33 -3.41
N LEU A 180 -17.64 -7.89 -3.44
CA LEU A 180 -16.75 -8.06 -4.59
C LEU A 180 -16.45 -9.54 -4.87
N LEU A 181 -16.20 -10.36 -3.84
CA LEU A 181 -15.97 -11.80 -3.98
C LEU A 181 -17.21 -12.52 -4.50
N VAL A 182 -18.40 -12.20 -3.95
CA VAL A 182 -19.67 -12.76 -4.42
C VAL A 182 -19.93 -12.43 -5.88
N ALA A 183 -19.67 -11.19 -6.30
CA ALA A 183 -19.79 -10.77 -7.70
C ALA A 183 -18.79 -11.49 -8.63
N ALA A 184 -17.61 -11.85 -8.12
CA ALA A 184 -16.60 -12.61 -8.87
C ALA A 184 -16.96 -14.10 -9.02
N GLN A 185 -17.73 -14.65 -8.08
CA GLN A 185 -18.18 -16.05 -8.08
C GLN A 185 -19.48 -16.26 -8.89
N SER A 186 -20.34 -15.26 -8.95
CA SER A 186 -21.69 -15.39 -9.51
C SER A 186 -21.67 -15.50 -11.05
N THR A 187 -22.22 -16.59 -11.58
CA THR A 187 -22.49 -16.73 -13.02
C THR A 187 -23.75 -15.95 -13.36
N THR A 188 -23.63 -14.78 -13.97
CA THR A 188 -24.78 -14.13 -14.62
C THR A 188 -25.21 -14.94 -15.84
#